data_AF-A0A7R9R8G8-F1
#
_entry.id   AF-A0A7R9R8G8-F1
#
_cell.length_a   1.000
_cell.length_b   1.000
_cell.length_c   1.000
_cell.angle_alpha   90.00
_cell.angle_beta   90.00
_cell.angle_gamma   90.00
#
_symmetry.space_group_name_H-M   'P 1'
#
loop_
_entity.id
_entity.type
_entity.pdbx_description
1 polymer ?
#
loop_
_entity_poly.entity_id
_entity_poly.type
_entity_poly.pdbx_seq_one_letter_code
_entity_poly.pdbx_strand_id
1 'polypeptide(L)'
;MNHRKILIVSLLVILVLSSVWFVFSLPPTKATVEKFLKENSRSLSSIETDYVSEYYCAAYLRRHTTLLGGQIISVPKFTFLFVFTPFHYFNYIDPTTFDNHVYVFVITRDEGILVYNPVNGEYVGRYDDLLQNMKNIS
;
A
#
# COMPACT_ATOMS: atom_id res chain seq x y z
N MET A 1 -42.33 -14.44 9.03
CA MET A 1 -41.17 -14.17 9.90
C MET A 1 -41.42 -12.87 10.64
N ASN A 2 -41.34 -12.84 11.98
CA ASN A 2 -41.77 -11.69 12.78
C ASN A 2 -40.81 -10.49 12.63
N HIS A 3 -41.30 -9.25 12.55
CA HIS A 3 -40.48 -8.04 12.28
C HIS A 3 -39.28 -7.91 13.22
N ARG A 4 -39.45 -8.28 14.50
CA ARG A 4 -38.38 -8.31 15.50
C ARG A 4 -37.24 -9.28 15.15
N LYS A 5 -37.55 -10.44 14.56
CA LYS A 5 -36.54 -11.42 14.13
C LYS A 5 -35.76 -10.91 12.92
N ILE A 6 -36.44 -10.27 11.97
CA ILE A 6 -35.78 -9.63 10.81
C ILE A 6 -34.79 -8.57 11.29
N LEU A 7 -35.21 -7.70 12.20
CA LEU A 7 -34.39 -6.60 12.70
C LEU A 7 -33.14 -7.10 13.45
N ILE A 8 -33.27 -8.16 14.27
CA ILE A 8 -32.14 -8.79 14.96
C ILE A 8 -31.16 -9.42 13.95
N VAL A 9 -31.67 -10.14 12.95
CA VAL A 9 -30.82 -10.76 11.92
C VAL A 9 -30.10 -9.69 11.09
N SER A 10 -30.79 -8.62 10.68
CA SER A 10 -30.19 -7.50 9.96
C SER A 10 -29.09 -6.81 10.77
N LEU A 11 -29.33 -6.56 12.06
CA LEU A 11 -28.32 -5.99 12.97
C LEU A 11 -27.08 -6.88 13.06
N LEU A 12 -27.26 -8.19 13.24
CA LEU A 12 -26.16 -9.16 13.28
C LEU A 12 -25.33 -9.14 11.99
N VAL A 13 -25.99 -9.12 10.83
CA VAL A 13 -25.30 -9.06 9.53
C VAL A 13 -24.49 -7.78 9.39
N ILE A 14 -25.06 -6.63 9.75
CA ILE A 14 -24.34 -5.33 9.72
C ILE A 14 -23.13 -5.36 10.65
N LEU A 15 -23.27 -5.92 11.84
CA LEU A 15 -22.21 -5.98 12.85
C LEU A 15 -21.05 -6.88 12.37
N VAL A 16 -21.37 -8.00 11.71
CA VAL A 16 -20.35 -8.87 11.09
C VAL A 16 -19.68 -8.19 9.90
N LEU A 17 -20.43 -7.53 9.01
CA LEU A 17 -19.84 -6.86 7.86
C LEU A 17 -18.96 -5.67 8.26
N SER A 18 -19.37 -4.91 9.27
CA SER A 18 -18.58 -3.78 9.79
C SER A 18 -17.29 -4.24 10.50
N SER A 19 -17.32 -5.36 11.22
CA SER A 19 -16.10 -5.90 11.84
C SER A 19 -15.12 -6.43 10.81
N VAL A 20 -15.61 -7.12 9.77
CA VAL A 20 -14.78 -7.54 8.62
C VAL A 20 -14.17 -6.31 7.94
N TRP A 21 -15.00 -5.31 7.62
CA TRP A 21 -14.52 -4.07 7.01
C TRP A 21 -13.43 -3.40 7.85
N PHE A 22 -13.63 -3.28 9.16
CA PHE A 22 -12.65 -2.67 10.07
C PHE A 22 -11.29 -3.36 10.02
N VAL A 23 -11.26 -4.70 10.00
CA VAL A 23 -10.01 -5.46 9.94
C VAL A 23 -9.25 -5.19 8.64
N PHE A 24 -9.93 -5.13 7.49
CA PHE A 24 -9.28 -4.93 6.19
C PHE A 24 -9.03 -3.46 5.83
N SER A 25 -9.65 -2.52 6.55
CA SER A 25 -9.59 -1.09 6.23
C SER A 25 -8.68 -0.31 7.18
N LEU A 26 -8.20 -0.92 8.26
CA LEU A 26 -7.33 -0.25 9.22
C LEU A 26 -5.93 -0.03 8.60
N PRO A 27 -5.51 1.21 8.28
CA PRO A 27 -4.25 1.46 7.60
C PRO A 27 -3.04 1.03 8.45
N PRO A 28 -1.92 0.64 7.83
CA PRO A 28 -0.69 0.31 8.55
C PRO A 28 -0.06 1.56 9.19
N THR A 29 0.88 1.36 10.10
CA THR A 29 1.77 2.44 10.56
C THR A 29 2.98 2.58 9.65
N LYS A 30 3.65 3.74 9.66
CA LYS A 30 4.95 3.92 8.98
C LYS A 30 5.95 2.81 9.34
N ALA A 31 6.09 2.51 10.63
CA ALA A 31 6.99 1.46 11.12
C ALA A 31 6.63 0.07 10.58
N THR A 32 5.33 -0.24 10.44
CA THR A 32 4.86 -1.49 9.83
C THR A 32 5.25 -1.58 8.35
N VAL A 33 5.08 -0.49 7.60
CA VAL A 33 5.44 -0.43 6.17
C VAL A 33 6.95 -0.62 6.00
N GLU A 34 7.75 0.15 6.73
CA GLU A 34 9.21 0.10 6.64
C GLU A 34 9.78 -1.25 7.05
N LYS A 35 9.24 -1.85 8.13
CA LYS A 35 9.62 -3.21 8.54
C LYS A 35 9.31 -4.21 7.43
N PHE A 36 8.10 -4.18 6.88
CA PHE A 36 7.68 -5.12 5.84
C PHE A 36 8.55 -4.97 4.59
N LEU A 37 8.77 -3.75 4.12
CA LEU A 37 9.59 -3.49 2.93
C LEU A 37 11.03 -3.92 3.16
N LYS A 38 11.63 -3.63 4.32
CA LYS A 38 12.99 -4.07 4.66
C LYS A 38 13.15 -5.59 4.67
N GLU A 39 12.13 -6.31 5.11
CA GLU A 39 12.13 -7.79 5.16
C GLU A 39 11.87 -8.44 3.79
N ASN A 40 11.27 -7.72 2.84
CA ASN A 40 10.79 -8.28 1.56
C ASN A 40 11.38 -7.60 0.31
N SER A 41 12.16 -6.54 0.45
CA SER A 41 12.86 -5.86 -0.65
C SER A 41 13.91 -6.78 -1.26
N ARG A 42 14.01 -6.79 -2.59
CA ARG A 42 14.88 -7.72 -3.33
C ARG A 42 16.36 -7.36 -3.24
N SER A 43 16.69 -6.08 -3.02
CA SER A 43 18.06 -5.61 -2.98
C SER A 43 18.16 -4.31 -2.19
N LEU A 44 18.53 -4.40 -0.91
CA LEU A 44 18.88 -3.22 -0.08
C LEU A 44 20.15 -2.51 -0.59
N SER A 45 20.88 -3.10 -1.54
CA SER A 45 22.17 -2.61 -2.04
C SER A 45 22.14 -2.08 -3.48
N SER A 46 21.00 -2.10 -4.18
CA SER A 46 20.91 -1.48 -5.50
C SER A 46 20.77 0.03 -5.33
N ILE A 47 21.88 0.74 -5.52
CA ILE A 47 21.96 2.21 -5.46
C ILE A 47 21.16 2.85 -6.61
N GLU A 48 21.01 2.16 -7.73
CA GLU A 48 20.18 2.59 -8.86
C GLU A 48 19.09 1.55 -9.13
N THR A 49 17.85 2.03 -9.19
CA THR A 49 16.67 1.24 -9.53
C THR A 49 16.10 1.79 -10.82
N ASP A 50 15.96 0.93 -11.83
CA ASP A 50 15.39 1.32 -13.10
C ASP A 50 13.86 1.18 -13.10
N TYR A 51 13.20 1.95 -13.97
CA TYR A 51 11.74 1.96 -14.16
C TYR A 51 11.14 0.56 -14.29
N VAL A 52 11.81 -0.35 -15.02
CA VAL A 52 11.27 -1.69 -15.30
C VAL A 52 11.28 -2.53 -14.02
N SER A 53 12.39 -2.53 -13.29
CA SER A 53 12.51 -3.21 -12.00
C SER A 53 11.51 -2.68 -10.97
N GLU A 54 11.35 -1.37 -10.90
CA GLU A 54 10.40 -0.68 -10.03
C GLU A 54 8.96 -1.08 -10.32
N TYR A 55 8.55 -1.03 -11.59
CA TYR A 55 7.22 -1.44 -12.01
C TYR A 55 6.93 -2.91 -11.65
N TYR A 56 7.87 -3.82 -11.91
CA TYR A 56 7.70 -5.24 -11.56
C TYR A 56 7.59 -5.46 -10.05
N CYS A 57 8.38 -4.75 -9.24
CA CYS A 57 8.33 -4.87 -7.78
C CYS A 57 7.04 -4.26 -7.21
N ALA A 58 6.62 -3.09 -7.69
CA ALA A 58 5.34 -2.49 -7.31
C ALA A 58 4.14 -3.39 -7.68
N ALA A 59 4.16 -3.99 -8.88
CA ALA A 59 3.16 -4.95 -9.30
C ALA A 59 3.15 -6.21 -8.43
N TYR A 60 4.32 -6.67 -8.01
CA TYR A 60 4.46 -7.82 -7.12
C TYR A 60 3.84 -7.51 -5.75
N LEU A 61 4.23 -6.40 -5.11
CA LEU A 61 3.67 -5.96 -3.82
C LEU A 61 2.14 -5.89 -3.88
N ARG A 62 1.59 -5.27 -4.93
CA ARG A 62 0.13 -5.12 -5.11
C ARG A 62 -0.62 -6.44 -5.25
N ARG A 63 -0.02 -7.46 -5.83
CA ARG A 63 -0.67 -8.75 -6.09
C ARG A 63 -0.41 -9.80 -5.01
N HIS A 64 0.59 -9.58 -4.16
CA HIS A 64 1.06 -10.57 -3.19
C HIS A 64 1.09 -10.03 -1.77
N THR A 65 0.36 -8.95 -1.48
CA THR A 65 0.18 -8.47 -0.11
C THR A 65 -1.27 -8.15 0.19
N THR A 66 -1.64 -8.22 1.46
CA THR A 66 -2.93 -7.79 1.98
C THR A 66 -2.75 -7.09 3.32
N LEU A 67 -3.72 -6.26 3.69
CA LEU A 67 -3.81 -5.61 4.98
C LEU A 67 -4.76 -6.39 5.89
N LEU A 68 -4.30 -6.73 7.10
CA LEU A 68 -5.11 -7.40 8.10
C LEU A 68 -4.85 -6.78 9.48
N GLY A 69 -5.82 -6.04 10.01
CA GLY A 69 -5.72 -5.39 11.31
C GLY A 69 -4.57 -4.38 11.40
N GLY A 70 -4.26 -3.68 10.30
CA GLY A 70 -3.12 -2.77 10.22
C GLY A 70 -1.76 -3.44 10.06
N GLN A 71 -1.71 -4.76 9.88
CA GLN A 71 -0.49 -5.51 9.53
C GLN A 71 -0.47 -5.84 8.03
N ILE A 72 0.72 -5.81 7.44
CA ILE A 72 0.93 -6.17 6.04
C ILE A 72 1.38 -7.63 6.00
N ILE A 73 0.65 -8.45 5.24
CA ILE A 73 0.88 -9.89 5.16
C ILE A 73 1.10 -10.27 3.70
N SER A 74 2.12 -11.09 3.44
CA SER A 74 2.34 -11.68 2.12
C SER A 74 1.28 -12.74 1.84
N VAL A 75 0.61 -12.63 0.69
CA VAL A 75 -0.45 -13.57 0.29
C VAL A 75 -0.01 -14.48 -0.86
N PRO A 76 -0.42 -15.76 -0.85
CA PRO A 76 -0.15 -16.66 -1.97
C PRO A 76 -0.83 -16.18 -3.26
N LYS A 77 -0.19 -16.49 -4.40
CA LYS A 77 -0.61 -16.13 -5.77
C LYS A 77 -2.06 -16.44 -6.14
N PHE A 78 -2.71 -17.37 -5.45
CA PHE A 78 -4.04 -17.88 -5.78
C PHE A 78 -5.17 -17.31 -4.91
N THR A 79 -4.88 -16.32 -4.05
CA THR A 79 -5.87 -15.72 -3.15
C THR A 79 -6.38 -14.38 -3.69
N PHE A 80 -7.65 -14.06 -3.45
CA PHE A 80 -8.24 -12.74 -3.78
C PHE A 80 -7.98 -11.67 -2.71
N LEU A 81 -7.21 -12.01 -1.66
CA LEU A 81 -6.94 -11.13 -0.53
C LEU A 81 -6.11 -9.89 -0.92
N PHE A 82 -5.47 -9.91 -2.10
CA PHE A 82 -4.71 -8.76 -2.62
C PHE A 82 -5.54 -7.50 -2.84
N VAL A 83 -6.88 -7.60 -2.86
CA VAL A 83 -7.79 -6.44 -3.02
C VAL A 83 -7.61 -5.42 -1.90
N PHE A 84 -7.15 -5.88 -0.72
CA PHE A 84 -6.86 -5.03 0.44
C PHE A 84 -5.36 -4.73 0.59
N THR A 85 -4.57 -4.83 -0.48
CA THR A 85 -3.17 -4.41 -0.45
C THR A 85 -3.07 -2.92 -0.05
N PRO A 86 -2.10 -2.55 0.81
CA PRO A 86 -1.87 -1.16 1.17
C PRO A 86 -1.02 -0.40 0.13
N PHE A 87 -0.43 -1.10 -0.84
CA PHE A 87 0.51 -0.51 -1.81
C PHE A 87 -0.22 -0.06 -3.06
N HIS A 88 0.02 1.18 -3.51
CA HIS A 88 -0.55 1.72 -4.75
C HIS A 88 0.52 2.35 -5.61
N TYR A 89 0.37 2.31 -6.94
CA TYR A 89 1.38 2.87 -7.85
C TYR A 89 1.48 4.39 -7.71
N PHE A 90 2.70 4.89 -7.71
CA PHE A 90 3.04 6.30 -7.83
C PHE A 90 4.06 6.49 -8.96
N ASN A 91 3.62 7.04 -10.08
CA ASN A 91 4.54 7.39 -11.17
C ASN A 91 5.16 8.75 -10.84
N TYR A 92 6.49 8.81 -10.89
CA TYR A 92 7.27 9.99 -10.55
C TYR A 92 8.25 10.32 -11.67
N ILE A 93 8.39 11.61 -11.97
CA ILE A 93 9.42 12.12 -12.90
C ILE A 93 10.37 12.95 -12.06
N ASP A 94 11.66 12.56 -12.03
CA ASP A 94 12.65 13.31 -11.29
C ASP A 94 12.87 14.70 -11.92
N PRO A 95 12.70 15.81 -11.20
CA PRO A 95 12.89 17.16 -11.72
C PRO A 95 14.33 17.49 -12.12
N THR A 96 15.30 16.75 -11.59
CA THR A 96 16.72 17.01 -11.78
C THR A 96 17.31 16.17 -12.90
N THR A 97 16.89 14.90 -13.02
CA THR A 97 17.42 13.97 -14.04
C THR A 97 16.45 13.70 -15.20
N PHE A 98 15.16 14.04 -15.03
CA PHE A 98 14.07 13.68 -15.96
C PHE A 98 13.83 12.18 -16.11
N ASP A 99 14.34 11.38 -15.18
CA ASP A 99 14.10 9.93 -15.16
C ASP A 99 12.70 9.61 -14.67
N ASN A 100 12.11 8.56 -15.26
CA ASN A 100 10.82 8.06 -14.86
C ASN A 100 10.97 6.95 -13.83
N HIS A 101 10.19 7.03 -12.77
CA HIS A 101 10.16 6.07 -11.68
C HIS A 101 8.74 5.58 -11.39
N VAL A 102 8.62 4.34 -10.91
CA VAL A 102 7.37 3.74 -10.41
C VAL A 102 7.53 3.34 -8.95
N TYR A 103 7.19 4.26 -8.07
CA TYR A 103 7.18 4.02 -6.65
C TYR A 103 5.86 3.42 -6.18
N VAL A 104 5.79 3.09 -4.88
CA VAL A 104 4.54 2.74 -4.21
C VAL A 104 4.18 3.79 -3.17
N PHE A 105 2.95 4.29 -3.19
CA PHE A 105 2.40 5.06 -2.09
C PHE A 105 1.57 4.17 -1.17
N VAL A 106 1.59 4.50 0.12
CA VAL A 106 0.85 3.83 1.18
C VAL A 106 0.20 4.88 2.08
N ILE A 107 -1.10 4.71 2.35
CA ILE A 107 -1.80 5.51 3.36
C ILE A 107 -1.47 4.92 4.72
N THR A 108 -0.79 5.69 5.57
CA THR A 108 -0.46 5.31 6.94
C THR A 108 -1.36 6.02 7.93
N ARG A 109 -1.66 5.37 9.06
CA ARG A 109 -2.56 5.94 10.07
C ARG A 109 -1.90 6.98 10.97
N ASP A 110 -0.58 7.02 11.01
CA ASP A 110 0.25 7.87 11.87
C ASP A 110 0.90 9.04 11.11
N GLU A 111 1.21 8.87 9.83
CA GLU A 111 2.01 9.84 9.07
C GLU A 111 1.35 10.29 7.75
N GLY A 112 0.13 9.85 7.45
CA GLY A 112 -0.55 10.17 6.19
C GLY A 112 0.02 9.37 5.00
N ILE A 113 0.03 9.96 3.81
CA ILE A 113 0.44 9.25 2.58
C ILE A 113 1.95 9.35 2.38
N LEU A 114 2.62 8.20 2.43
CA LEU A 114 4.07 8.08 2.27
C LEU A 114 4.39 7.31 0.99
N VAL A 115 5.51 7.66 0.35
CA VAL A 115 5.99 7.04 -0.90
C VAL A 115 7.30 6.31 -0.64
N TYR A 116 7.40 5.09 -1.18
CA TYR A 116 8.54 4.21 -1.01
C TYR A 116 8.98 3.63 -2.35
N ASN A 117 10.28 3.38 -2.48
CA ASN A 117 10.84 2.65 -3.59
C ASN A 117 10.56 1.14 -3.41
N PRO A 118 9.85 0.48 -4.34
CA PRO A 118 9.43 -0.91 -4.18
C PRO A 118 10.57 -1.92 -4.35
N VAL A 119 11.73 -1.52 -4.87
CA VAL A 119 12.87 -2.41 -5.13
C VAL A 119 13.73 -2.54 -3.87
N ASN A 120 14.15 -1.41 -3.31
CA ASN A 120 15.04 -1.35 -2.15
C ASN A 120 14.29 -1.10 -0.82
N GLY A 121 13.01 -0.72 -0.88
CA GLY A 121 12.17 -0.46 0.29
C GLY A 121 12.40 0.89 0.96
N GLU A 122 13.21 1.77 0.38
CA GLU A 122 13.57 3.05 0.98
C GLU A 122 12.44 4.07 0.90
N TYR A 123 12.40 4.94 1.91
CA TYR A 123 11.48 6.06 1.95
C TYR A 123 11.92 7.13 0.95
N VAL A 124 11.01 7.50 0.03
CA VAL A 124 11.27 8.51 -1.01
C VAL A 124 10.80 9.89 -0.55
N GLY A 125 9.63 9.98 0.08
CA GLY A 125 9.06 11.26 0.48
C GLY A 125 7.58 11.20 0.81
N ARG A 126 6.99 12.35 1.17
CA ARG A 126 5.54 12.49 1.30
C ARG A 126 4.93 12.67 -0.08
N TYR A 127 3.75 12.11 -0.28
CA TYR A 127 3.05 12.15 -1.57
C TYR A 127 2.82 13.58 -2.08
N ASP A 128 2.35 14.47 -1.21
CA ASP A 128 2.03 15.86 -1.58
C ASP A 128 3.28 16.66 -1.98
N ASP A 129 4.38 16.47 -1.27
CA ASP A 129 5.66 17.13 -1.56
C ASP A 129 6.20 16.69 -2.93
N LEU A 130 6.16 15.38 -3.22
CA LEU A 130 6.59 14.82 -4.50
C LEU A 130 5.70 15.27 -5.66
N LEU A 131 4.38 15.34 -5.44
CA LEU A 131 3.45 15.89 -6.43
C LEU A 131 3.74 17.37 -6.73
N GLN A 132 4.03 18.17 -5.69
CA GLN A 132 4.34 19.58 -5.85
C GLN A 132 5.64 19.77 -6.63
N ASN A 133 6.66 18.97 -6.34
CA ASN A 133 7.93 18.98 -7.07
C ASN A 133 7.73 18.70 -8.57
N MET A 134 6.90 17.71 -8.92
CA MET A 134 6.61 17.40 -10.33
C MET A 134 5.86 18.52 -11.05
N LYS A 135 4.96 19.23 -10.38
CA LYS A 135 4.23 20.37 -10.97
C LYS A 135 5.12 21.55 -11.29
N ASN A 136 6.25 21.69 -10.62
CA ASN A 136 7.21 22.78 -10.88
C ASN A 136 8.06 22.53 -12.15
N ILE A 137 7.91 21.36 -12.79
CA ILE A 137 8.60 20.98 -14.03
C ILE A 137 7.76 21.32 -15.27
N SER A 138 6.43 21.49 -15.13
CA SER A 138 5.48 21.81 -16.21
C SER A 138 5.30 23.29 -16.44
#